data_AF-A0AA91IMC9-F1
#
_entry.id   AF-A0AA91IMC9-F1
#
_cell.length_a   1.000
_cell.length_b   1.000
_cell.length_c   1.000
_cell.angle_alpha   90.00
_cell.angle_beta   90.00
_cell.angle_gamma   90.00
#
_symmetry.space_group_name_H-M   'P 1'
#
loop_
_entity.id
_entity.type
_entity.pdbx_description
1 polymer ?
#
loop_
_entity_poly.entity_id
_entity_poly.type
_entity_poly.pdbx_seq_one_letter_code
_entity_poly.pdbx_strand_id
1 'polypeptide(L)' 'MPPEDTEAFEAAADHRRAELASGRIWDKIPPHVWQYVK' A
#
# COMPACT_ATOMS: atom_id res chain seq x y z
N MET A 1 18.29 8.01 4.54
CA MET A 1 17.43 7.37 5.55
C MET A 1 17.97 5.96 5.75
N PRO A 2 18.01 5.44 6.98
CA PRO A 2 18.34 4.04 7.21
C PRO A 2 17.36 3.14 6.44
N PRO A 3 17.80 1.95 6.00
CA PRO A 3 17.01 1.07 5.14
C PRO A 3 15.68 0.63 5.78
N GLU A 4 15.61 0.55 7.11
CA GLU A 4 14.40 0.23 7.86
C GLU A 4 13.27 1.27 7.69
N ASP A 5 13.63 2.55 7.56
CA ASP A 5 12.66 3.64 7.34
C ASP A 5 12.14 3.64 5.90
N THR A 6 12.94 3.15 4.94
CA THR A 6 12.50 3.07 3.54
C THR A 6 11.46 1.98 3.35
N GLU A 7 11.60 0.83 4.02
CA GLU A 7 10.62 -0.26 3.95
C GLU A 7 9.27 0.15 4.53
N ALA A 8 9.26 0.85 5.68
CA ALA A 8 8.04 1.36 6.28
C ALA A 8 7.35 2.42 5.39
N PHE A 9 8.14 3.28 4.74
CA PHE A 9 7.63 4.28 3.82
C PHE A 9 7.05 3.65 2.54
N GLU A 10 7.75 2.67 1.96
CA GLU A 10 7.29 1.93 0.79
C GLU A 10 6.00 1.17 1.08
N ALA A 11 5.91 0.50 2.24
CA ALA A 11 4.68 -0.17 2.68
C ALA A 11 3.48 0.80 2.81
N ALA A 12 3.70 2.00 3.37
CA ALA A 12 2.66 3.02 3.45
C ALA A 12 2.27 3.57 2.07
N ALA A 13 3.23 3.71 1.15
CA ALA A 13 2.98 4.12 -0.22
C ALA A 13 2.15 3.07 -0.98
N ASP A 14 2.47 1.79 -0.84
CA ASP A 14 1.72 0.70 -1.48
C ASP A 14 0.30 0.56 -0.92
N HIS A 15 0.11 0.79 0.39
CA HIS A 15 -1.22 0.88 0.98
C HIS A 15 -2.05 1.96 0.29
N ARG A 16 -1.48 3.16 0.13
CA ARG A 16 -2.16 4.27 -0.54
C ARG A 16 -2.47 3.97 -2.01
N ARG A 17 -1.56 3.29 -2.72
CA ARG A 17 -1.80 2.84 -4.10
C ARG A 17 -2.96 1.86 -4.19
N ALA A 18 -3.05 0.91 -3.27
CA ALA A 18 -4.14 -0.07 -3.22
C ALA A 18 -5.51 0.59 -2.99
N GLU A 19 -5.56 1.59 -2.11
CA GLU A 19 -6.79 2.37 -1.87
C GLU A 19 -7.22 3.14 -3.13
N LEU A 20 -6.27 3.79 -3.80
CA LEU A 20 -6.53 4.51 -5.05
C LEU A 20 -6.99 3.59 -6.18
N ALA A 21 -6.36 2.41 -6.32
CA ALA A 21 -6.69 1.44 -7.36
C ALA A 21 -8.09 0.81 -7.16
N SER A 22 -8.48 0.57 -5.91
CA SER A 22 -9.81 0.04 -5.58
C SER A 22 -10.90 1.11 -5.50
N GLY A 23 -10.54 2.39 -5.48
CA GLY A 23 -11.47 3.51 -5.33
C GLY A 23 -12.16 3.55 -3.95
N ARG A 24 -11.59 2.88 -2.95
CA ARG A 24 -12.09 2.82 -1.57
C ARG A 24 -10.94 2.96 -0.58
N ILE A 25 -11.23 3.62 0.54
CA ILE A 25 -10.31 3.71 1.68
C ILE A 25 -10.50 2.47 2.54
N TRP A 26 -9.41 1.77 2.83
CA TRP A 26 -9.42 0.53 3.61
C TRP A 26 -8.56 0.70 4.84
N ASP A 27 -9.02 0.21 5.99
CA ASP A 27 -8.17 0.13 7.20
C ASP A 27 -7.12 -0.99 7.06
N LYS A 28 -7.49 -2.09 6.39
CA LYS A 28 -6.60 -3.17 5.99
C LYS A 28 -6.91 -3.60 4.57
N ILE A 29 -5.92 -3.54 3.70
CA ILE A 29 -6.06 -3.89 2.28
C ILE A 29 -6.24 -5.40 2.13
N PRO A 30 -7.35 -5.87 1.52
CA PRO A 30 -7.55 -7.28 1.24
C PRO A 30 -6.50 -7.84 0.27
N PRO A 31 -6.15 -9.14 0.34
CA PRO A 31 -5.18 -9.79 -0.55
C PRO A 31 -5.44 -9.57 -2.04
N HIS A 32 -6.71 -9.56 -2.47
CA HIS A 32 -7.08 -9.37 -3.87
C HIS A 32 -6.83 -7.94 -4.37
N VAL A 33 -6.79 -6.94 -3.48
CA VAL A 33 -6.60 -5.54 -3.87
C VAL A 33 -5.12 -5.26 -4.16
N TRP A 34 -4.20 -5.94 -3.47
CA TRP A 34 -2.77 -5.86 -3.75
C TRP A 34 -2.42 -6.29 -5.18
N GLN A 35 -3.27 -7.09 -5.85
CA GLN A 35 -3.08 -7.45 -7.25
C GLN A 35 -3.19 -6.24 -8.21
N TYR A 36 -3.82 -5.14 -7.76
CA TYR A 36 -3.92 -3.91 -8.54
C TYR A 36 -2.78 -2.93 -8.28
N VAL A 37 -1.94 -3.16 -7.25
CA VAL A 37 -0.73 -2.39 -6.99
C VAL A 37 0.43 -3.05 -7.73
N LYS A 38 1.01 -2.33 -8.68
CA LYS A 38 2.20 -2.74 -9.45
C LYS A 38 3.37 -1.84 -9.11
#